data_AF-A0A9Q0Z937-F1
#
_entry.id   AF-A0A9Q0Z937-F1
#
_cell.length_a   1.000
_cell.length_b   1.000
_cell.length_c   1.000
_cell.angle_alpha   90.00
_cell.angle_beta   90.00
_cell.angle_gamma   90.00
#
_symmetry.space_group_name_H-M   'P 1'
#
loop_
_entity.id
_entity.type
_entity.pdbx_description
1 polymer ?
#
loop_
_entity_poly.entity_id
_entity_poly.type
_entity_poly.pdbx_seq_one_letter_code
_entity_poly.pdbx_strand_id
1 'polypeptide(L)'
;MWHRARLISTRQLCTATRRRINDEGDWFYSSEWWGTGTDGHTVFRSTSDKGNGIVSVLAYPSSRPSEVEWGETEKWLERRYAEEIHKNNFKGEVGGGFSIIGYQWRTLHFNDETRQSAVKVMAAYHRQQSQPSAAGSIFLMQQPHCLAVPYLKSMVSAGLATIASCNNDLVDAIYGKKTIRILCIGHGGGSLPLFLATKIQGAVVDIVEIDPLVISASIRAMGFPSFSVMNSPWSACLVKA
;
A
#
# COMPACT_ATOMS: atom_id res chain seq x y z
N MET A 1 39.70 -8.48 -43.51
CA MET A 1 38.47 -9.26 -43.23
C MET A 1 38.15 -9.10 -41.75
N TRP A 2 36.90 -8.76 -41.46
CA TRP A 2 36.51 -8.02 -40.26
C TRP A 2 36.55 -8.81 -38.96
N HIS A 3 36.79 -8.03 -37.90
CA HIS A 3 37.07 -8.39 -36.53
C HIS A 3 35.84 -8.70 -35.68
N ARG A 4 36.14 -9.41 -34.58
CA ARG A 4 35.72 -9.21 -33.18
C ARG A 4 34.64 -10.14 -32.60
N ALA A 5 35.16 -10.91 -31.64
CA ALA A 5 34.48 -11.71 -30.66
C ALA A 5 33.36 -10.94 -29.94
N ARG A 6 32.25 -11.66 -29.71
CA ARG A 6 31.13 -11.25 -28.87
C ARG A 6 31.63 -10.86 -27.48
N LEU A 7 31.37 -9.61 -27.10
CA LEU A 7 31.45 -9.13 -25.73
C LEU A 7 30.53 -9.97 -24.85
N ILE A 8 31.13 -10.62 -23.86
CA ILE A 8 30.45 -11.21 -22.72
C ILE A 8 29.74 -10.06 -22.01
N SER A 9 28.41 -10.08 -21.99
CA SER A 9 27.60 -9.18 -21.17
C SER A 9 27.95 -9.45 -19.71
N THR A 10 28.77 -8.58 -19.13
CA THR A 10 28.97 -8.54 -17.68
C THR A 10 27.63 -8.19 -17.07
N ARG A 11 27.00 -9.15 -16.38
CA ARG A 11 25.89 -8.88 -15.46
C ARG A 11 26.42 -7.89 -14.42
N GLN A 12 26.09 -6.61 -14.57
CA GLN A 12 26.36 -5.61 -13.56
C GLN A 12 25.43 -5.90 -12.36
N LEU A 13 25.87 -6.78 -11.47
CA LEU A 13 25.33 -6.87 -10.13
C LEU A 13 25.84 -5.64 -9.37
N CYS A 14 25.06 -4.56 -9.43
CA CYS A 14 25.36 -3.34 -8.70
C CYS A 14 24.96 -3.55 -7.24
N THR A 15 25.95 -3.76 -6.37
CA THR A 15 25.79 -3.79 -4.90
C THR A 15 25.90 -2.41 -4.27
N ALA A 16 25.82 -1.33 -5.08
CA ALA A 16 25.92 0.03 -4.58
C ALA A 16 24.72 0.35 -3.68
N THR A 17 24.91 0.22 -2.36
CA THR A 17 24.09 0.85 -1.33
C THR A 17 24.16 2.36 -1.56
N ARG A 18 23.21 2.89 -2.36
CA ARG A 18 23.07 4.33 -2.58
C ARG A 18 22.88 4.99 -1.20
N ARG A 19 23.75 5.96 -0.90
CA ARG A 19 23.85 6.70 0.38
C ARG A 19 22.62 7.54 0.79
N ARG A 20 21.48 7.37 0.13
CA ARG A 20 20.17 7.88 0.56
C ARG A 20 19.12 6.80 0.28
N ILE A 21 18.85 5.98 1.30
CA ILE A 21 17.73 5.05 1.25
C ILE A 21 16.46 5.87 1.43
N ASN A 22 15.76 6.09 0.31
CA ASN A 22 14.43 6.71 0.28
C ASN A 22 13.32 5.65 0.25
N ASP A 23 13.66 4.36 0.33
CA ASP A 23 12.69 3.28 0.44
C ASP A 23 12.33 3.07 1.92
N GLU A 24 11.16 3.55 2.32
CA GLU A 24 10.65 3.40 3.69
C GLU A 24 10.28 1.95 4.00
N GLY A 25 10.13 1.09 2.98
CA GLY A 25 10.03 -0.35 3.12
C GLY A 25 11.39 -1.07 3.15
N ASP A 26 12.52 -0.36 3.24
CA ASP A 26 13.86 -0.95 3.41
C ASP A 26 14.09 -1.48 4.84
N TRP A 27 14.75 -2.63 4.96
CA TRP A 27 14.98 -3.31 6.24
C TRP A 27 15.70 -2.45 7.29
N PHE A 28 16.37 -1.37 6.86
CA PHE A 28 16.89 -0.34 7.75
C PHE A 28 15.82 0.25 8.69
N TYR A 29 14.56 0.32 8.26
CA TYR A 29 13.41 0.79 9.04
C TYR A 29 12.66 -0.32 9.78
N SER A 30 13.17 -1.56 9.79
CA SER A 30 12.44 -2.73 10.32
C SER A 30 12.03 -2.61 11.79
N SER A 31 12.78 -1.86 12.61
CA SER A 31 12.41 -1.57 13.99
C SER A 31 11.12 -0.75 14.10
N GLU A 32 10.82 0.14 13.15
CA GLU A 32 9.56 0.89 13.10
C GLU A 32 8.39 0.00 12.69
N TRP A 33 8.65 -1.04 11.89
CA TRP A 33 7.59 -1.91 11.36
C TRP A 33 7.07 -2.86 12.43
N TRP A 34 7.99 -3.41 13.20
CA TRP A 34 7.74 -4.48 14.16
C TRP A 34 7.75 -4.01 15.62
N GLY A 35 8.18 -2.77 15.86
CA GLY A 35 8.43 -2.22 17.18
C GLY A 35 9.60 -2.88 17.90
N THR A 36 9.87 -2.40 19.11
CA THR A 36 10.91 -2.98 19.99
C THR A 36 10.37 -4.00 20.99
N GLY A 37 9.08 -4.33 20.90
CA GLY A 37 8.37 -5.30 21.76
C GLY A 37 7.34 -4.68 22.71
N THR A 38 7.48 -3.39 23.06
CA THR A 38 6.60 -2.69 24.01
C THR A 38 5.68 -1.65 23.37
N ASP A 39 5.94 -1.29 22.11
CA ASP A 39 5.43 -0.05 21.53
C ASP A 39 4.21 -0.27 20.63
N GLY A 40 3.75 -1.53 20.55
CA GLY A 40 2.66 -1.94 19.67
C GLY A 40 1.30 -1.75 20.30
N HIS A 41 0.43 -0.98 19.66
CA HIS A 41 -0.96 -0.83 20.10
C HIS A 41 -1.89 -1.68 19.23
N THR A 42 -2.72 -2.52 19.86
CA THR A 42 -3.71 -3.31 19.12
C THR A 42 -4.84 -2.38 18.63
N VAL A 43 -5.03 -2.31 17.32
CA VAL A 43 -6.09 -1.51 16.67
C VAL A 43 -7.17 -2.36 16.02
N PHE A 44 -6.95 -3.67 15.96
CA PHE A 44 -7.95 -4.66 15.56
C PHE A 44 -7.62 -5.98 16.24
N ARG A 45 -8.63 -6.69 16.75
CA ARG A 45 -8.52 -8.08 17.19
C ARG A 45 -9.87 -8.76 17.01
N SER A 46 -9.88 -9.91 16.37
CA SER A 46 -11.09 -10.71 16.18
C SER A 46 -10.72 -12.19 16.13
N THR A 47 -11.66 -13.05 16.52
CA THR A 47 -11.47 -14.50 16.50
C THR A 47 -11.94 -15.04 15.16
N SER A 48 -11.07 -15.78 14.48
CA SER A 48 -11.36 -16.42 13.19
C SER A 48 -11.64 -17.91 13.35
N ASP A 49 -12.71 -18.33 12.71
CA ASP A 49 -13.17 -19.70 12.53
C ASP A 49 -12.70 -20.33 11.20
N LYS A 50 -11.85 -19.61 10.43
CA LYS A 50 -11.25 -20.07 9.17
C LYS A 50 -9.73 -20.24 9.22
N GLY A 51 -9.08 -19.83 10.32
CA GLY A 51 -7.61 -19.81 10.45
C GLY A 51 -7.12 -20.16 11.86
N ASN A 52 -5.93 -19.64 12.23
CA ASN A 52 -5.22 -19.94 13.48
C ASN A 52 -5.81 -19.27 14.74
N GLY A 53 -7.13 -19.03 14.76
CA GLY A 53 -7.86 -18.56 15.92
C GLY A 53 -7.98 -17.05 16.05
N ILE A 54 -6.92 -16.24 15.92
CA ILE A 54 -7.01 -14.79 16.20
C ILE A 54 -6.36 -13.93 15.11
N VAL A 55 -7.17 -13.14 14.42
CA VAL A 55 -6.66 -12.08 13.54
C VAL A 55 -6.50 -10.81 14.35
N SER A 56 -5.28 -10.27 14.40
CA SER A 56 -5.01 -8.99 15.08
C SER A 56 -4.14 -8.06 14.24
N VAL A 57 -4.32 -6.75 14.46
CA VAL A 57 -3.50 -5.70 13.85
C VAL A 57 -2.89 -4.84 14.94
N LEU A 58 -1.55 -4.77 14.94
CA LEU A 58 -0.78 -3.90 15.82
C LEU A 58 -0.29 -2.67 15.06
N ALA A 59 -0.25 -1.56 15.77
CA ALA A 59 0.15 -0.25 15.31
C ALA A 59 1.51 0.14 15.89
N TYR A 60 2.39 0.66 15.05
CA TYR A 60 3.67 1.23 15.45
C TYR A 60 3.85 2.61 14.80
N PRO A 61 4.55 3.54 15.47
CA PRO A 61 4.84 4.85 14.89
C PRO A 61 5.70 4.72 13.63
N SER A 62 5.59 5.67 12.70
CA SER A 62 6.56 5.83 11.63
C SER A 62 7.21 7.20 11.65
N SER A 63 8.52 7.24 11.42
CA SER A 63 9.30 8.47 11.38
C SER A 63 9.19 9.25 10.06
N ARG A 64 8.56 8.65 9.04
CA ARG A 64 8.47 9.20 7.68
C ARG A 64 7.06 9.11 7.09
N PRO A 65 6.74 9.93 6.08
CA PRO A 65 7.43 11.19 5.76
C PRO A 65 7.31 12.20 6.93
N SER A 66 8.22 13.16 6.97
CA SER A 66 8.22 14.21 7.99
C SER A 66 7.05 15.18 7.78
N GLU A 67 6.61 15.88 8.83
CA GLU A 67 5.48 16.82 8.77
C GLU A 67 5.65 17.90 7.69
N VAL A 68 6.89 18.28 7.40
CA VAL A 68 7.24 19.29 6.38
C VAL A 68 6.82 18.84 4.97
N GLU A 69 6.73 17.53 4.74
CA GLU A 69 6.38 16.92 3.45
C GLU A 69 4.86 16.67 3.33
N TRP A 70 4.08 16.85 4.40
CA TRP A 70 2.65 16.51 4.42
C TRP A 70 1.81 17.44 3.56
N GLY A 71 2.18 18.72 3.44
CA GLY A 71 1.38 19.72 2.75
C GLY A 71 1.17 19.44 1.25
N GLU A 72 2.10 18.75 0.57
CA GLU A 72 1.88 18.31 -0.81
C GLU A 72 0.86 17.18 -0.90
N THR A 73 0.90 16.26 0.06
CA THR A 73 -0.03 15.12 0.14
C THR A 73 -1.43 15.59 0.52
N GLU A 74 -1.57 16.54 1.45
CA GLU A 74 -2.86 17.14 1.81
C GLU A 74 -3.54 17.81 0.61
N LYS A 75 -2.82 18.65 -0.14
CA LYS A 75 -3.33 19.28 -1.38
C LYS A 75 -3.72 18.24 -2.43
N TRP A 76 -2.96 17.15 -2.53
CA TRP A 76 -3.30 16.06 -3.42
C TRP A 76 -4.61 15.38 -2.98
N LEU A 77 -4.79 15.07 -1.70
CA LEU A 77 -6.03 14.48 -1.17
C LEU A 77 -7.24 15.36 -1.44
N GLU A 78 -7.12 16.67 -1.20
CA GLU A 78 -8.18 17.65 -1.48
C GLU A 78 -8.64 17.60 -2.94
N ARG A 79 -7.69 17.63 -3.88
CA ARG A 79 -7.99 17.57 -5.31
C ARG A 79 -8.71 16.28 -5.67
N ARG A 80 -8.22 15.14 -5.18
CA ARG A 80 -8.78 13.82 -5.52
C ARG A 80 -10.16 13.61 -4.93
N TYR A 81 -10.39 14.09 -3.71
CA TYR A 81 -11.70 14.06 -3.09
C TYR A 81 -12.72 14.91 -3.86
N ALA A 82 -12.33 16.11 -4.31
CA ALA A 82 -13.17 16.96 -5.15
C ALA A 82 -13.52 16.29 -6.50
N GLU A 83 -12.54 15.64 -7.15
CA GLU A 83 -12.77 14.86 -8.38
C GLU A 83 -13.78 13.73 -8.19
N GLU A 84 -13.70 12.98 -7.08
CA GLU A 84 -14.61 11.87 -6.80
C GLU A 84 -16.03 12.33 -6.43
N ILE A 85 -16.17 13.44 -5.69
CA ILE A 85 -17.50 14.05 -5.44
C ILE A 85 -18.15 14.48 -6.76
N HIS A 86 -17.41 15.15 -7.63
CA HIS A 86 -17.90 15.60 -8.93
C HIS A 86 -18.36 14.44 -9.82
N LYS A 87 -17.56 13.36 -9.91
CA LYS A 87 -17.92 12.17 -10.71
C LYS A 87 -19.19 11.48 -10.21
N ASN A 88 -19.38 11.42 -8.90
CA ASN A 88 -20.49 10.69 -8.28
C ASN A 88 -21.74 11.56 -8.04
N ASN A 89 -21.79 12.79 -8.56
CA ASN A 89 -22.89 13.74 -8.39
C ASN A 89 -23.33 13.93 -6.92
N PHE A 90 -22.41 13.78 -5.97
CA PHE A 90 -22.73 13.99 -4.56
C PHE A 90 -23.00 15.48 -4.33
N LYS A 91 -24.21 15.83 -3.90
CA LYS A 91 -24.60 17.19 -3.45
C LYS A 91 -24.06 17.51 -2.05
N GLY A 92 -22.86 17.02 -1.70
CA GLY A 92 -22.19 17.36 -0.45
C GLY A 92 -21.53 18.73 -0.53
N GLU A 93 -21.27 19.37 0.60
CA GLU A 93 -20.51 20.63 0.65
C GLU A 93 -19.14 20.42 -0.03
N VAL A 94 -18.95 21.07 -1.18
CA VAL A 94 -17.64 21.19 -1.84
C VAL A 94 -16.88 22.29 -1.09
N GLY A 95 -16.43 21.97 0.13
CA GLY A 95 -15.80 22.94 1.02
C GLY A 95 -15.14 22.25 2.21
N GLY A 96 -13.82 22.36 2.29
CA GLY A 96 -13.02 21.69 3.31
C GLY A 96 -11.61 21.36 2.84
N GLY A 97 -10.75 21.02 3.79
CA GLY A 97 -9.37 20.62 3.52
C GLY A 97 -9.02 19.29 4.18
N PHE A 98 -8.03 18.58 3.68
CA PHE A 98 -7.50 17.42 4.39
C PHE A 98 -6.35 17.83 5.28
N SER A 99 -6.28 17.23 6.46
CA SER A 99 -5.13 17.35 7.35
C SER A 99 -4.64 15.98 7.75
N ILE A 100 -3.35 15.75 7.56
CA ILE A 100 -2.68 14.50 7.95
C ILE A 100 -2.48 14.52 9.47
N ILE A 101 -2.83 13.40 10.10
CA ILE A 101 -2.62 13.17 11.54
C ILE A 101 -1.26 12.52 11.75
N GLY A 102 -0.86 11.64 10.84
CA GLY A 102 0.45 11.00 10.86
C GLY A 102 0.50 9.70 10.07
N TYR A 103 1.64 9.03 10.18
CA TYR A 103 1.92 7.77 9.53
C TYR A 103 2.25 6.69 10.56
N GLN A 104 1.75 5.48 10.33
CA GLN A 104 1.94 4.34 11.20
C GLN A 104 2.26 3.10 10.39
N TRP A 105 3.08 2.22 10.95
CA TRP A 105 3.19 0.85 10.48
C TRP A 105 2.08 0.01 11.12
N ARG A 106 1.46 -0.84 10.31
CA ARG A 106 0.42 -1.79 10.73
C ARG A 106 0.91 -3.19 10.44
N THR A 107 0.85 -4.06 11.44
CA THR A 107 1.25 -5.45 11.30
C THR A 107 0.06 -6.37 11.52
N LEU A 108 -0.18 -7.27 10.59
CA LEU A 108 -1.24 -8.28 10.68
C LEU A 108 -0.67 -9.59 11.23
N HIS A 109 -1.39 -10.18 12.18
CA HIS A 109 -1.03 -11.44 12.83
C HIS A 109 -2.21 -12.40 12.81
N PHE A 110 -1.95 -13.69 12.61
CA PHE A 110 -2.97 -14.76 12.67
C PHE A 110 -3.06 -15.47 14.04
N ASN A 111 -2.10 -15.17 14.92
CA ASN A 111 -2.06 -15.52 16.33
C ASN A 111 -0.96 -14.68 16.99
N ASP A 112 -0.63 -14.91 18.26
CA ASP A 112 0.37 -14.10 18.95
C ASP A 112 1.83 -14.37 18.48
N GLU A 113 2.05 -15.38 17.62
CA GLU A 113 3.38 -15.76 17.10
C GLU A 113 3.59 -15.42 15.62
N THR A 114 2.54 -15.55 14.81
CA THR A 114 2.63 -15.59 13.35
C THR A 114 2.32 -14.24 12.74
N ARG A 115 3.37 -13.51 12.41
CA ARG A 115 3.34 -12.26 11.66
C ARG A 115 3.19 -12.53 10.16
N GLN A 116 2.20 -11.90 9.54
CA GLN A 116 1.85 -12.18 8.14
C GLN A 116 2.16 -11.01 7.21
N SER A 117 1.96 -9.79 7.67
CA SER A 117 2.11 -8.60 6.84
C SER A 117 2.53 -7.40 7.66
N ALA A 118 3.34 -6.53 7.06
CA ALA A 118 3.58 -5.16 7.51
C ALA A 118 3.24 -4.21 6.37
N VAL A 119 2.46 -3.18 6.67
CA VAL A 119 2.11 -2.12 5.72
C VAL A 119 2.26 -0.77 6.40
N LYS A 120 2.51 0.25 5.60
CA LYS A 120 2.50 1.63 6.07
C LYS A 120 1.15 2.25 5.79
N VAL A 121 0.63 3.03 6.73
CA VAL A 121 -0.69 3.67 6.65
C VAL A 121 -0.55 5.14 7.01
N MET A 122 -1.17 6.00 6.21
CA MET A 122 -1.40 7.40 6.53
C MET A 122 -2.79 7.54 7.15
N ALA A 123 -2.92 8.32 8.22
CA ALA A 123 -4.19 8.76 8.76
C ALA A 123 -4.39 10.25 8.46
N ALA A 124 -5.58 10.62 7.98
CA ALA A 124 -5.96 12.00 7.73
C ALA A 124 -7.42 12.23 8.14
N TYR A 125 -7.80 13.47 8.40
CA TYR A 125 -9.19 13.83 8.61
C TYR A 125 -9.61 14.92 7.63
N HIS A 126 -10.89 14.90 7.25
CA HIS A 126 -11.49 15.94 6.43
C HIS A 126 -12.01 17.08 7.34
N ARG A 127 -11.44 18.27 7.18
CA ARG A 127 -11.90 19.50 7.84
C ARG A 127 -13.12 20.03 7.10
N GLN A 128 -14.27 20.04 7.76
CA GLN A 128 -15.48 20.68 7.21
C GLN A 128 -15.41 22.19 7.44
N GLN A 129 -15.68 22.96 6.39
CA GLN A 129 -15.67 24.43 6.47
C GLN A 129 -16.79 24.96 7.37
N SER A 130 -17.92 24.26 7.42
CA SER A 130 -19.10 24.58 8.24
C SER A 130 -18.93 24.25 9.72
N GLN A 131 -18.04 23.33 10.10
CA GLN A 131 -17.80 22.94 11.49
C GLN A 131 -16.30 22.66 11.77
N PRO A 132 -15.48 23.72 11.97
CA PRO A 132 -14.04 23.57 12.20
C PRO A 132 -13.68 22.81 13.48
N SER A 133 -14.58 22.80 14.47
CA SER A 133 -14.41 22.21 15.79
C SER A 133 -15.03 20.81 15.94
N ALA A 134 -15.76 20.31 14.93
CA ALA A 134 -16.22 18.92 14.93
C ALA A 134 -15.06 18.01 14.50
N ALA A 135 -14.80 16.94 15.26
CA ALA A 135 -13.85 15.92 14.86
C ALA A 135 -14.32 15.29 13.54
N GLY A 136 -13.68 15.67 12.43
CA GLY A 136 -13.96 15.12 11.11
C GLY A 136 -13.78 13.60 11.09
N SER A 137 -14.38 12.93 10.12
CA SER A 137 -14.15 11.50 9.92
C SER A 137 -12.65 11.25 9.66
N ILE A 138 -12.09 10.23 10.33
CA ILE A 138 -10.72 9.78 10.10
C ILE A 138 -10.73 8.86 8.88
N PHE A 139 -9.74 9.03 8.02
CA PHE A 139 -9.51 8.23 6.85
C PHE A 139 -8.12 7.60 6.93
N LEU A 140 -8.03 6.33 6.56
CA LEU A 140 -6.80 5.57 6.45
C LEU A 140 -6.48 5.33 4.99
N MET A 141 -5.21 5.45 4.64
CA MET A 141 -4.67 5.14 3.31
C MET A 141 -3.43 4.30 3.46
N GLN A 142 -3.49 3.05 2.99
CA GLN A 142 -2.31 2.23 2.84
C GLN A 142 -1.35 2.86 1.82
N GLN A 143 -0.06 2.87 2.13
CA GLN A 143 1.00 3.40 1.28
C GLN A 143 1.51 2.31 0.34
N PRO A 144 1.10 2.31 -0.95
CA PRO A 144 1.30 1.19 -1.86
C PRO A 144 2.77 0.97 -2.25
N HIS A 145 3.63 1.96 -2.05
CA HIS A 145 5.04 1.90 -2.43
C HIS A 145 5.91 1.22 -1.36
N CYS A 146 5.38 0.99 -0.15
CA CYS A 146 6.12 0.40 0.96
C CYS A 146 5.92 -1.12 1.02
N LEU A 147 6.87 -1.88 0.46
CA LEU A 147 6.91 -3.34 0.61
C LEU A 147 7.86 -3.74 1.75
N ALA A 148 7.42 -3.60 3.00
CA ALA A 148 8.26 -3.89 4.17
C ALA A 148 8.72 -5.36 4.26
N VAL A 149 7.86 -6.32 3.91
CA VAL A 149 8.20 -7.73 4.09
C VAL A 149 9.12 -8.22 2.95
N PRO A 150 10.34 -8.74 3.23
CA PRO A 150 11.34 -9.02 2.19
C PRO A 150 10.92 -10.01 1.10
N TYR A 151 10.09 -11.00 1.45
CA TYR A 151 9.62 -11.97 0.46
C TYR A 151 8.74 -11.31 -0.61
N LEU A 152 8.03 -10.22 -0.29
CA LEU A 152 7.21 -9.47 -1.24
C LEU A 152 8.08 -8.75 -2.27
N LYS A 153 9.16 -8.10 -1.82
CA LYS A 153 10.15 -7.50 -2.73
C LYS A 153 10.76 -8.54 -3.66
N SER A 154 11.06 -9.72 -3.12
CA SER A 154 11.60 -10.84 -3.89
C SER A 154 10.59 -11.35 -4.92
N MET A 155 9.33 -11.52 -4.52
CA MET A 155 8.25 -11.94 -5.40
C MET A 155 8.03 -10.96 -6.56
N VAL A 156 7.96 -9.65 -6.27
CA VAL A 156 7.79 -8.61 -7.29
C VAL A 156 9.01 -8.57 -8.21
N SER A 157 10.23 -8.51 -7.66
CA SER A 157 11.44 -8.37 -8.47
C SER A 157 11.69 -9.60 -9.36
N ALA A 158 11.68 -10.80 -8.80
CA ALA A 158 11.89 -12.03 -9.57
C ALA A 158 10.72 -12.32 -10.51
N GLY A 159 9.47 -12.10 -10.06
CA GLY A 159 8.28 -12.34 -10.85
C GLY A 159 8.21 -11.42 -12.08
N LEU A 160 8.38 -10.11 -11.89
CA LEU A 160 8.34 -9.16 -13.00
C LEU A 160 9.53 -9.33 -13.96
N ALA A 161 10.73 -9.63 -13.46
CA ALA A 161 11.88 -9.94 -14.30
C ALA A 161 11.65 -11.20 -15.15
N THR A 162 11.03 -12.23 -14.56
CA THR A 162 10.68 -13.46 -15.28
C THR A 162 9.64 -13.19 -16.37
N ILE A 163 8.58 -12.44 -16.07
CA ILE A 163 7.57 -12.03 -17.05
C ILE A 163 8.23 -11.26 -18.21
N ALA A 164 9.08 -10.28 -17.91
CA ALA A 164 9.80 -9.50 -18.92
C ALA A 164 10.74 -10.38 -19.78
N SER A 165 11.32 -11.44 -19.21
CA SER A 165 12.16 -12.39 -19.96
C SER A 165 11.37 -13.32 -20.90
N CYS A 166 10.06 -13.46 -20.68
CA CYS A 166 9.18 -14.32 -21.48
C CYS A 166 8.53 -13.58 -22.68
N ASN A 167 9.16 -12.51 -23.18
CA ASN A 167 8.65 -11.64 -24.25
C ASN A 167 7.27 -11.01 -23.96
N ASN A 168 6.84 -10.95 -22.70
CA ASN A 168 5.69 -10.14 -22.33
C ASN A 168 6.08 -8.67 -22.29
N ASP A 169 5.24 -7.83 -22.88
CA ASP A 169 5.44 -6.39 -22.89
C ASP A 169 5.00 -5.76 -21.57
N LEU A 170 5.85 -5.96 -20.56
CA LEU A 170 5.64 -5.42 -19.23
C LEU A 170 5.66 -3.87 -19.24
N VAL A 171 6.40 -3.25 -20.16
CA VAL A 171 6.51 -1.79 -20.26
C VAL A 171 5.17 -1.20 -20.68
N ASP A 172 4.54 -1.73 -21.71
CA ASP A 172 3.21 -1.31 -22.12
C ASP A 172 2.17 -1.53 -21.01
N ALA A 173 2.27 -2.63 -20.25
CA ALA A 173 1.39 -2.87 -19.11
C ALA A 173 1.58 -1.84 -17.98
N ILE A 174 2.82 -1.45 -17.68
CA ILE A 174 3.14 -0.43 -16.69
C ILE A 174 2.48 0.91 -17.04
N TYR A 175 2.51 1.29 -18.33
CA TYR A 175 1.89 2.51 -18.83
C TYR A 175 0.40 2.36 -19.20
N GLY A 176 -0.22 1.22 -18.90
CA GLY A 176 -1.64 0.98 -19.15
C GLY A 176 -2.03 0.84 -20.63
N LYS A 177 -1.05 0.67 -21.53
CA LYS A 177 -1.28 0.42 -22.96
C LYS A 177 -1.72 -1.02 -23.25
N LYS A 178 -1.38 -1.94 -22.34
CA LYS A 178 -1.80 -3.34 -22.39
C LYS A 178 -2.33 -3.78 -21.03
N THR A 179 -3.30 -4.68 -21.06
CA THR A 179 -3.81 -5.30 -19.85
C THR A 179 -2.96 -6.48 -19.43
N ILE A 180 -2.61 -6.55 -18.15
CA ILE A 180 -2.06 -7.76 -17.51
C ILE A 180 -3.02 -8.21 -16.41
N ARG A 181 -3.34 -9.50 -16.37
CA ARG A 181 -4.22 -10.08 -15.35
C ARG A 181 -3.36 -10.77 -14.30
N ILE A 182 -3.55 -10.41 -13.04
CA ILE A 182 -2.77 -10.92 -11.93
C ILE A 182 -3.73 -11.50 -10.91
N LEU A 183 -3.51 -12.76 -10.54
CA LEU A 183 -4.22 -13.42 -9.45
C LEU A 183 -3.33 -13.46 -8.21
N CYS A 184 -3.75 -12.80 -7.15
CA CYS A 184 -3.14 -12.85 -5.82
C CYS A 184 -3.93 -13.81 -4.94
N ILE A 185 -3.33 -14.96 -4.58
CA ILE A 185 -3.90 -15.90 -3.62
C ILE A 185 -3.23 -15.64 -2.25
N GLY A 186 -4.05 -15.29 -1.26
CA GLY A 186 -3.61 -14.78 0.03
C GLY A 186 -3.55 -13.25 0.01
N HIS A 187 -4.50 -12.60 0.68
CA HIS A 187 -4.57 -11.14 0.76
C HIS A 187 -3.62 -10.59 1.80
N GLY A 188 -3.61 -11.22 2.99
CA GLY A 188 -2.86 -10.72 4.14
C GLY A 188 -3.23 -9.26 4.45
N GLY A 189 -2.22 -8.39 4.55
CA GLY A 189 -2.43 -6.94 4.73
C GLY A 189 -2.75 -6.18 3.44
N GLY A 190 -2.73 -6.82 2.26
CA GLY A 190 -3.06 -6.21 0.98
C GLY A 190 -1.89 -5.49 0.27
N SER A 191 -0.67 -5.51 0.80
CA SER A 191 0.47 -4.76 0.24
C SER A 191 0.86 -5.17 -1.17
N LEU A 192 0.93 -6.48 -1.45
CA LEU A 192 1.25 -6.97 -2.80
C LEU A 192 0.20 -6.59 -3.85
N PRO A 193 -1.09 -6.94 -3.68
CA PRO A 193 -2.09 -6.60 -4.68
C PRO A 193 -2.20 -5.07 -4.85
N LEU A 194 -2.11 -4.29 -3.77
CA LEU A 194 -2.16 -2.84 -3.87
C LEU A 194 -0.94 -2.27 -4.60
N PHE A 195 0.27 -2.78 -4.32
CA PHE A 195 1.48 -2.38 -5.02
C PHE A 195 1.35 -2.64 -6.53
N LEU A 196 0.92 -3.84 -6.91
CA LEU A 196 0.79 -4.23 -8.31
C LEU A 196 -0.26 -3.38 -9.04
N ALA A 197 -1.44 -3.19 -8.43
CA ALA A 197 -2.50 -2.35 -8.98
C ALA A 197 -2.07 -0.88 -9.13
N THR A 198 -1.22 -0.38 -8.23
CA THR A 198 -0.76 1.02 -8.26
C THR A 198 0.41 1.22 -9.23
N LYS A 199 1.35 0.27 -9.30
CA LYS A 199 2.59 0.41 -10.07
C LYS A 199 2.47 -0.06 -11.51
N ILE A 200 1.45 -0.85 -11.83
CA ILE A 200 1.20 -1.35 -13.18
C ILE A 200 -0.19 -0.86 -13.60
N GLN A 201 -0.25 0.25 -14.33
CA GLN A 201 -1.52 0.91 -14.65
C GLN A 201 -2.49 0.01 -15.45
N GLY A 202 -1.97 -0.93 -16.24
CA GLY A 202 -2.75 -1.91 -16.98
C GLY A 202 -3.10 -3.18 -16.20
N ALA A 203 -2.77 -3.27 -14.90
CA ALA A 203 -3.06 -4.45 -14.11
C ALA A 203 -4.54 -4.54 -13.73
N VAL A 204 -5.10 -5.73 -13.97
CA VAL A 204 -6.35 -6.20 -13.36
C VAL A 204 -5.95 -7.21 -12.30
N VAL A 205 -6.13 -6.86 -11.03
CA VAL A 205 -5.70 -7.66 -9.88
C VAL A 205 -6.90 -8.32 -9.23
N ASP A 206 -7.00 -9.64 -9.37
CA ASP A 206 -7.97 -10.47 -8.68
C ASP A 206 -7.34 -10.96 -7.37
N ILE A 207 -8.05 -10.84 -6.26
CA ILE A 207 -7.56 -11.23 -4.93
C ILE A 207 -8.45 -12.32 -4.36
N VAL A 208 -7.85 -13.40 -3.89
CA VAL A 208 -8.54 -14.49 -3.20
C VAL A 208 -8.01 -14.59 -1.78
N GLU A 209 -8.92 -14.52 -0.81
CA GLU A 209 -8.63 -14.67 0.61
C GLU A 209 -9.67 -15.62 1.22
N ILE A 210 -9.18 -16.57 2.01
CA ILE A 210 -10.02 -17.59 2.62
C ILE A 210 -10.76 -17.05 3.86
N ASP A 211 -10.14 -16.09 4.55
CA ASP A 211 -10.68 -15.53 5.79
C ASP A 211 -11.23 -14.10 5.59
N PRO A 212 -12.55 -13.90 5.65
CA PRO A 212 -13.14 -12.57 5.50
C PRO A 212 -12.71 -11.59 6.62
N LEU A 213 -12.26 -12.07 7.78
CA LEU A 213 -11.72 -11.21 8.83
C LEU A 213 -10.38 -10.60 8.43
N VAL A 214 -9.58 -11.29 7.63
CA VAL A 214 -8.33 -10.76 7.08
C VAL A 214 -8.62 -9.60 6.12
N ILE A 215 -9.61 -9.76 5.24
CA ILE A 215 -10.09 -8.67 4.38
C ILE A 215 -10.58 -7.51 5.25
N SER A 216 -11.42 -7.80 6.25
CA SER A 216 -11.98 -6.78 7.13
C SER A 216 -10.92 -6.01 7.92
N ALA A 217 -9.91 -6.70 8.46
CA ALA A 217 -8.79 -6.11 9.16
C ALA A 217 -7.96 -5.22 8.23
N SER A 218 -7.70 -5.69 7.01
CA SER A 218 -6.94 -4.93 6.02
C SER A 218 -7.60 -3.60 5.64
N ILE A 219 -8.94 -3.60 5.50
CA ILE A 219 -9.70 -2.41 5.14
C ILE A 219 -9.78 -1.46 6.33
N ARG A 220 -10.25 -1.97 7.48
CA ARG A 220 -10.57 -1.13 8.65
C ARG A 220 -9.35 -0.63 9.41
N ALA A 221 -8.30 -1.44 9.51
CA ALA A 221 -7.14 -1.12 10.34
C ALA A 221 -5.86 -0.88 9.53
N MET A 222 -5.79 -1.37 8.29
CA MET A 222 -4.59 -1.29 7.46
C MET A 222 -4.74 -0.40 6.23
N GLY A 223 -5.88 0.30 6.10
CA GLY A 223 -6.14 1.30 5.05
C GLY A 223 -6.20 0.73 3.64
N PHE A 224 -6.43 -0.58 3.48
CA PHE A 224 -6.62 -1.19 2.16
C PHE A 224 -7.96 -0.73 1.57
N PRO A 225 -8.02 -0.31 0.30
CA PRO A 225 -9.25 0.20 -0.30
C PRO A 225 -10.44 -0.76 -0.19
N SER A 226 -11.59 -0.27 0.27
CA SER A 226 -12.84 -1.04 0.23
C SER A 226 -13.33 -1.19 -1.21
N PHE A 227 -13.61 -2.41 -1.65
CA PHE A 227 -14.02 -2.73 -3.02
C PHE A 227 -15.26 -1.93 -3.47
N SER A 228 -15.10 -1.10 -4.50
CA SER A 228 -16.11 -0.83 -5.51
C SER A 228 -15.43 -1.05 -6.87
N VAL A 229 -16.12 -1.71 -7.79
CA VAL A 229 -15.59 -2.14 -9.10
C VAL A 229 -14.72 -1.05 -9.72
N MET A 230 -13.42 -1.35 -9.84
CA MET A 230 -12.36 -0.38 -10.06
C MET A 230 -12.15 -0.14 -11.55
N ASN A 231 -12.76 0.91 -12.12
CA ASN A 231 -12.50 1.32 -13.51
C ASN A 231 -11.34 2.34 -13.64
N SER A 232 -10.70 2.71 -12.53
CA SER A 232 -9.53 3.60 -12.53
C SER A 232 -8.64 3.34 -11.29
N PRO A 233 -7.31 3.22 -11.44
CA PRO A 233 -6.34 2.92 -10.36
C PRO A 233 -6.33 3.93 -9.20
N TRP A 234 -7.04 5.04 -9.36
CA TRP A 234 -6.82 6.27 -8.63
C TRP A 234 -7.98 6.61 -7.69
N SER A 235 -9.10 5.91 -7.74
CA SER A 235 -10.38 6.34 -7.16
C SER A 235 -10.56 5.99 -5.67
N ALA A 236 -9.71 5.14 -5.09
CA ALA A 236 -9.98 4.51 -3.79
C ALA A 236 -8.85 4.65 -2.76
N CYS A 237 -8.26 5.84 -2.65
CA CYS A 237 -7.11 6.04 -1.76
C CYS A 237 -7.47 6.19 -0.27
N LEU A 238 -8.71 6.55 0.07
CA LEU A 238 -9.10 6.82 1.46
C LEU A 238 -10.23 5.89 1.91
N VAL A 239 -10.00 5.21 3.04
CA VAL A 239 -11.01 4.38 3.72
C VAL A 239 -11.36 5.05 5.03
N LYS A 240 -12.65 5.31 5.26
CA LYS A 240 -13.11 5.84 6.54
C LYS A 240 -12.87 4.80 7.65
N ALA A 241 -12.14 5.21 8.68
CA ALA A 241 -11.86 4.40 9.87
C ALA A 241 -13.13 4.17 10.72
#